data_AF-A0A673IE00-F1
#
_entry.id   AF-A0A673IE00-F1
#
_cell.length_a   1.000
_cell.length_b   1.000
_cell.length_c   1.000
_cell.angle_alpha   90.00
_cell.angle_beta   90.00
_cell.angle_gamma   90.00
#
_symmetry.space_group_name_H-M   'P 1'
#
loop_
_entity.id
_entity.type
_entity.pdbx_description
1 polymer ?
#
loop_
_entity_poly.entity_id
_entity_poly.type
_entity_poly.pdbx_seq_one_letter_code
_entity_poly.pdbx_strand_id
1 'polypeptide(L)'
;LHQIFSYNFVFPSSNCGVLLAQAMFSTDLMESRQERVAINGVEPQMIAMLVSYAYTAEVVISKANVQALLAAANLLDVMAVREACCRFMERQMDEMNCVGIHCFAEAHSCRELERRSMEYIQQHFSTVCQQEEFLSLCADKLTEIISSDHLNVPKEETVFEAAVVWLEKNPSRRQSFEKVVEHIRLPLISPYYIHDVIETLDVVKESLKCQKLISEAKDYLLLQDRRGELYSPRARPRRATGTAEVIVTVGGEDDKVVLRSVESFDPLTSQWKSLACLPFAVSKHGLVVSGCMLYLAGGEFPDGSASREMWRYDPCFDSWSEMAPMNVARSELGLVMLDGYVFAVGGWEGRSRLDSVECYNPQTNTWQFMESVKMAVTSPAVVALDGLLYVTGGAVLEDGDGTNLAQAYNPKTCVWTEVAPMQIARSGSAACILKGKIYVIGGWHASTENTDKVESYDPKTNKWTMCAPMKERRYRPGVAVVDGKIYVLGGEEGWDRYHDTIERYCEESDSWEIVGEMPTSRSWLSCVSLQLRKDSHAGSRPGTALETEFPVD
;
A
#
# COMPACT_ATOMS: atom_id res chain seq x y z
N LEU A 1 51.56 -21.95 19.73
CA LEU A 1 50.18 -22.14 20.27
C LEU A 1 50.21 -22.80 21.65
N HIS A 2 50.92 -23.91 21.88
CA HIS A 2 51.05 -24.51 23.23
C HIS A 2 51.75 -23.62 24.30
N GLN A 3 52.60 -22.68 23.88
CA GLN A 3 53.21 -21.67 24.76
C GLN A 3 52.33 -20.41 24.98
N ILE A 4 51.21 -20.28 24.28
CA ILE A 4 50.32 -19.10 24.41
C ILE A 4 49.40 -19.24 25.63
N PHE A 5 49.12 -20.47 26.09
CA PHE A 5 48.15 -20.75 27.16
C PHE A 5 48.76 -21.25 28.48
N SER A 6 50.08 -21.38 28.58
CA SER A 6 50.76 -21.89 29.80
C SER A 6 51.14 -20.81 30.82
N TYR A 7 50.98 -19.53 30.47
CA TYR A 7 51.06 -18.43 31.43
C TYR A 7 49.65 -17.91 31.71
N ASN A 8 49.29 -17.86 33.00
CA ASN A 8 48.10 -17.19 33.52
C ASN A 8 48.08 -15.71 33.07
N PHE A 9 47.61 -15.45 31.86
CA PHE A 9 47.28 -14.11 31.40
C PHE A 9 45.79 -13.89 31.61
N VAL A 10 45.48 -13.08 32.60
CA VAL A 10 44.17 -12.47 32.76
C VAL A 10 44.00 -11.48 31.61
N PHE A 11 43.33 -11.90 30.54
CA PHE A 11 42.83 -10.96 29.55
C PHE A 11 41.71 -10.11 30.17
N PRO A 12 41.58 -8.82 29.82
CA PRO A 12 40.41 -8.05 30.17
C PRO A 12 39.18 -8.77 29.61
N SER A 13 38.20 -8.99 30.48
CA SER A 13 37.08 -9.92 30.37
C SER A 13 35.99 -9.52 29.35
N SER A 14 36.34 -9.10 28.13
CA SER A 14 35.35 -8.57 27.18
C SER A 14 35.44 -9.03 25.72
N ASN A 15 36.31 -9.98 25.36
CA ASN A 15 36.37 -10.50 23.97
C ASN A 15 36.02 -12.00 23.89
N CYS A 16 34.83 -12.31 23.34
CA CYS A 16 34.30 -13.67 23.21
C CYS A 16 35.13 -14.63 22.32
N GLY A 17 36.02 -14.14 21.46
CA GLY A 17 36.94 -15.01 20.68
C GLY A 17 37.89 -15.86 21.53
N VAL A 18 38.10 -15.49 22.80
CA VAL A 18 38.89 -16.28 23.76
C VAL A 18 38.18 -17.57 24.16
N LEU A 19 36.83 -17.62 24.13
CA LEU A 19 36.05 -18.79 24.56
C LEU A 19 36.13 -19.96 23.57
N LEU A 20 36.27 -19.71 22.27
CA LEU A 20 36.34 -20.77 21.26
C LEU A 20 37.73 -21.43 21.24
N ALA A 21 38.78 -20.61 21.34
CA ALA A 21 40.15 -21.10 21.54
C ALA A 21 40.30 -21.77 22.92
N GLN A 22 39.79 -21.19 24.00
CA GLN A 22 39.70 -21.88 25.29
C GLN A 22 38.88 -23.18 25.18
N ALA A 23 37.73 -23.24 24.53
CA ALA A 23 37.00 -24.50 24.41
C ALA A 23 37.83 -25.55 23.65
N MET A 24 38.46 -25.17 22.53
CA MET A 24 39.26 -26.06 21.69
C MET A 24 40.56 -26.57 22.37
N PHE A 25 41.16 -25.79 23.28
CA PHE A 25 42.43 -26.12 23.93
C PHE A 25 42.31 -26.43 25.45
N SER A 26 41.14 -26.24 26.08
CA SER A 26 40.88 -26.50 27.51
C SER A 26 39.97 -27.70 27.78
N THR A 27 39.16 -28.14 26.82
CA THR A 27 38.32 -29.34 26.98
C THR A 27 38.92 -30.56 26.28
N ASP A 28 38.51 -31.78 26.68
CA ASP A 28 38.98 -33.10 26.21
C ASP A 28 38.73 -33.38 24.69
N LEU A 29 38.66 -32.33 23.87
CA LEU A 29 38.64 -32.36 22.42
C LEU A 29 40.01 -32.80 21.87
N MET A 30 40.04 -33.49 20.73
CA MET A 30 41.26 -34.09 20.17
C MET A 30 42.34 -33.05 19.86
N GLU A 31 41.93 -31.83 19.53
CA GLU A 31 42.75 -30.67 19.21
C GLU A 31 43.63 -30.23 20.39
N SER A 32 43.20 -30.48 21.63
CA SER A 32 43.97 -30.22 22.85
C SER A 32 45.20 -31.13 23.01
N ARG A 33 45.23 -32.26 22.31
CA ARG A 33 46.30 -33.28 22.36
C ARG A 33 47.17 -33.29 21.10
N GLN A 34 46.91 -32.39 20.14
CA GLN A 34 47.66 -32.29 18.89
C GLN A 34 48.66 -31.14 18.93
N GLU A 35 49.92 -31.40 18.53
CA GLU A 35 50.94 -30.34 18.42
C GLU A 35 50.63 -29.33 17.29
N ARG A 36 49.85 -29.75 16.28
CA ARG A 36 49.47 -28.94 15.11
C ARG A 36 47.99 -29.11 14.82
N VAL A 37 47.26 -28.01 14.84
CA VAL A 37 45.85 -27.95 14.47
C VAL A 37 45.72 -27.19 13.15
N ALA A 38 45.07 -27.80 12.16
CA ALA A 38 44.83 -27.18 10.86
C ALA A 38 43.56 -26.32 10.93
N ILE A 39 43.71 -25.00 10.86
CA ILE A 39 42.59 -24.07 10.72
C ILE A 39 42.26 -23.95 9.24
N ASN A 40 41.17 -24.58 8.82
CA ASN A 40 40.73 -24.56 7.43
C ASN A 40 39.88 -23.31 7.15
N GLY A 41 39.94 -22.80 5.92
CA GLY A 41 39.09 -21.70 5.46
C GLY A 41 39.62 -20.29 5.75
N VAL A 42 40.86 -20.14 6.25
CA VAL A 42 41.48 -18.84 6.51
C VAL A 42 42.89 -18.76 5.96
N GLU A 43 43.22 -17.64 5.32
CA GLU A 43 44.58 -17.39 4.84
C GLU A 43 45.56 -17.18 6.01
N PRO A 44 46.77 -17.77 5.97
CA PRO A 44 47.75 -17.64 7.05
C PRO A 44 48.09 -16.19 7.40
N GLN A 45 48.09 -15.31 6.40
CA GLN A 45 48.40 -13.90 6.56
C GLN A 45 47.32 -13.16 7.38
N MET A 46 46.03 -13.52 7.23
CA MET A 46 44.94 -12.91 7.99
C MET A 46 44.97 -13.34 9.45
N ILE A 47 45.31 -14.60 9.73
CA ILE A 47 45.53 -15.07 11.11
C ILE A 47 46.69 -14.30 11.75
N ALA A 48 47.81 -14.12 11.03
CA ALA A 48 48.95 -13.36 11.54
C ALA A 48 48.56 -11.91 11.88
N MET A 49 47.71 -11.27 11.07
CA MET A 49 47.19 -9.93 11.34
C MET A 49 46.29 -9.89 12.57
N LEU A 50 45.41 -10.88 12.76
CA LEU A 50 44.54 -10.97 13.94
C LEU A 50 45.33 -11.24 15.22
N VAL A 51 46.37 -12.08 15.14
CA VAL A 51 47.29 -12.31 16.26
C VAL A 51 48.06 -11.04 16.59
N SER A 52 48.60 -10.35 15.58
CA SER A 52 49.27 -9.06 15.79
C SER A 52 48.33 -8.05 16.46
N TYR A 53 47.09 -7.95 15.99
CA TYR A 53 46.06 -7.09 16.58
C TYR A 53 45.80 -7.43 18.05
N ALA A 54 45.81 -8.72 18.43
CA ALA A 54 45.64 -9.11 19.83
C ALA A 54 46.75 -8.58 20.76
N TYR A 55 47.96 -8.33 20.21
CA TYR A 55 49.09 -7.78 20.97
C TYR A 55 49.24 -6.26 20.84
N THR A 56 48.87 -5.67 19.70
CA THR A 56 49.11 -4.24 19.41
C THR A 56 47.85 -3.37 19.48
N ALA A 57 46.66 -3.97 19.44
CA ALA A 57 45.37 -3.29 19.23
C ALA A 57 45.27 -2.48 17.92
N GLU A 58 46.17 -2.72 16.96
CA GLU A 58 46.21 -2.03 15.67
C GLU A 58 46.11 -3.04 14.51
N VAL A 59 45.30 -2.71 13.49
CA VAL A 59 45.15 -3.53 12.28
C VAL A 59 44.99 -2.63 11.06
N VAL A 60 45.66 -2.98 9.96
CA VAL A 60 45.61 -2.22 8.70
C VAL A 60 44.61 -2.88 7.74
N ILE A 61 43.55 -2.18 7.39
CA ILE A 61 42.50 -2.66 6.48
C ILE A 61 42.66 -1.98 5.13
N SER A 62 42.60 -2.77 4.05
CA SER A 62 42.78 -2.36 2.66
C SER A 62 41.81 -3.11 1.74
N LYS A 63 41.62 -2.65 0.50
CA LYS A 63 40.76 -3.33 -0.49
C LYS A 63 41.18 -4.78 -0.76
N ALA A 64 42.48 -5.08 -0.69
CA ALA A 64 43.01 -6.41 -1.00
C ALA A 64 42.83 -7.42 0.13
N ASN A 65 42.81 -6.98 1.40
CA ASN A 65 42.73 -7.89 2.54
C ASN A 65 41.37 -7.90 3.25
N VAL A 66 40.49 -6.91 3.01
CA VAL A 66 39.27 -6.73 3.82
C VAL A 66 38.31 -7.93 3.79
N GLN A 67 38.14 -8.60 2.64
CA GLN A 67 37.26 -9.77 2.53
C GLN A 67 37.83 -10.96 3.33
N ALA A 68 39.08 -11.34 3.06
CA ALA A 68 39.73 -12.44 3.76
C ALA A 68 39.88 -12.17 5.26
N LEU A 69 40.16 -10.92 5.65
CA LEU A 69 40.25 -10.51 7.05
C LEU A 69 38.89 -10.52 7.75
N LEU A 70 37.80 -10.10 7.08
CA LEU A 70 36.44 -10.18 7.63
C LEU A 70 36.03 -11.64 7.86
N ALA A 71 36.29 -12.52 6.88
CA ALA A 71 36.01 -13.95 7.00
C ALA A 71 36.77 -14.58 8.19
N ALA A 72 38.06 -14.24 8.31
CA ALA A 72 38.91 -14.68 9.42
C ALA A 72 38.41 -14.17 10.78
N ALA A 73 38.09 -12.88 10.87
CA ALA A 73 37.61 -12.24 12.09
C ALA A 73 36.25 -12.78 12.52
N ASN A 74 35.37 -13.14 11.57
CA ASN A 74 34.09 -13.76 11.86
C ASN A 74 34.25 -15.20 12.36
N LEU A 75 35.15 -15.99 11.75
CA LEU A 75 35.42 -17.36 12.19
C LEU A 75 36.02 -17.42 13.61
N LEU A 76 36.91 -16.47 13.92
CA LEU A 76 37.61 -16.40 15.22
C LEU A 76 36.91 -15.49 16.23
N ASP A 77 35.70 -15.01 15.91
CA ASP A 77 34.85 -14.20 16.78
C ASP A 77 35.52 -12.90 17.31
N VAL A 78 36.35 -12.26 16.46
CA VAL A 78 37.04 -10.99 16.76
C VAL A 78 36.16 -9.81 16.35
N MET A 79 35.19 -9.48 17.20
CA MET A 79 34.13 -8.49 16.93
C MET A 79 34.65 -7.12 16.46
N ALA A 80 35.67 -6.58 17.12
CA ALA A 80 36.18 -5.23 16.81
C ALA A 80 36.77 -5.14 15.39
N VAL A 81 37.50 -6.16 14.96
CA VAL A 81 38.06 -6.23 13.59
C VAL A 81 36.95 -6.49 12.58
N ARG A 82 35.97 -7.35 12.91
CA ARG A 82 34.79 -7.60 12.09
C ARG A 82 34.04 -6.30 11.78
N GLU A 83 33.70 -5.53 12.82
CA GLU A 83 33.01 -4.25 12.67
C GLU A 83 33.84 -3.22 11.88
N ALA A 84 35.15 -3.16 12.12
CA ALA A 84 36.03 -2.26 11.38
C ALA A 84 36.07 -2.61 9.87
N CYS A 85 36.09 -3.91 9.54
CA CYS A 85 36.02 -4.38 8.15
C CYS A 85 34.66 -4.06 7.52
N CYS A 86 33.54 -4.27 8.22
CA CYS A 86 32.21 -3.88 7.73
C CYS A 86 32.15 -2.38 7.43
N ARG A 87 32.59 -1.52 8.36
CA ARG A 87 32.63 -0.07 8.15
C ARG A 87 33.53 0.35 6.99
N PHE A 88 34.63 -0.37 6.75
CA PHE A 88 35.50 -0.12 5.61
C PHE A 88 34.80 -0.47 4.28
N MET A 89 34.12 -1.63 4.22
CA MET A 89 33.35 -2.04 3.04
C MET A 89 32.21 -1.08 2.75
N GLU A 90 31.46 -0.63 3.76
CA GLU A 90 30.38 0.36 3.62
C GLU A 90 30.89 1.66 2.99
N ARG A 91 32.06 2.16 3.40
CA ARG A 91 32.64 3.40 2.86
C ARG A 91 33.22 3.26 1.46
N GLN A 92 33.46 2.04 0.99
CA GLN A 92 34.02 1.76 -0.34
C GLN A 92 32.98 1.16 -1.29
N MET A 93 31.72 1.10 -0.86
CA MET A 93 30.62 0.59 -1.66
C MET A 93 30.33 1.53 -2.82
N ASP A 94 30.24 0.96 -4.02
CA ASP A 94 29.89 1.66 -5.24
C ASP A 94 28.96 0.81 -6.10
N GLU A 95 28.50 1.37 -7.22
CA GLU A 95 27.54 0.74 -8.14
C GLU A 95 28.07 -0.58 -8.73
N MET A 96 29.39 -0.72 -8.85
CA MET A 96 30.04 -1.87 -9.49
C MET A 96 30.30 -3.03 -8.52
N ASN A 97 30.42 -2.76 -7.21
CA ASN A 97 30.81 -3.74 -6.20
C ASN A 97 29.72 -4.05 -5.14
N CYS A 98 28.62 -3.30 -5.12
CA CYS A 98 27.61 -3.40 -4.07
C CYS A 98 26.93 -4.77 -4.00
N VAL A 99 26.71 -5.42 -5.15
CA VAL A 99 26.07 -6.74 -5.24
C VAL A 99 26.99 -7.82 -4.66
N GLY A 100 28.29 -7.76 -4.98
CA GLY A 100 29.31 -8.63 -4.43
C GLY A 100 29.47 -8.44 -2.92
N ILE A 101 29.48 -7.20 -2.44
CA ILE A 101 29.51 -6.90 -1.00
C ILE A 101 28.27 -7.46 -0.29
N HIS A 102 27.07 -7.33 -0.88
CA HIS A 102 25.84 -7.90 -0.32
C HIS A 102 25.90 -9.42 -0.20
N CYS A 103 26.23 -10.12 -1.28
CA CYS A 103 26.35 -11.59 -1.28
C CYS A 103 27.43 -12.06 -0.30
N PHE A 104 28.53 -11.31 -0.19
CA PHE A 104 29.60 -11.59 0.76
C PHE A 104 29.14 -11.41 2.22
N ALA A 105 28.40 -10.34 2.50
CA ALA A 105 27.86 -10.07 3.83
C ALA A 105 26.86 -11.14 4.27
N GLU A 106 25.97 -11.57 3.38
CA GLU A 106 25.02 -12.66 3.60
C GLU A 106 25.75 -13.97 3.92
N ALA A 107 26.75 -14.34 3.10
CA ALA A 107 27.54 -15.56 3.30
C ALA A 107 28.26 -15.62 4.65
N HIS A 108 28.62 -14.46 5.21
CA HIS A 108 29.30 -14.34 6.51
C HIS A 108 28.35 -13.89 7.64
N SER A 109 27.03 -13.87 7.41
CA SER A 109 26.02 -13.44 8.39
C SER A 109 26.26 -12.04 8.99
N CYS A 110 26.85 -11.14 8.19
CA CYS A 110 27.10 -9.75 8.57
C CYS A 110 25.85 -8.90 8.32
N ARG A 111 24.84 -9.06 9.19
CA ARG A 111 23.48 -8.50 9.01
C ARG A 111 23.42 -6.99 8.73
N GLU A 112 24.24 -6.19 9.40
CA GLU A 112 24.21 -4.73 9.19
C GLU A 112 24.77 -4.35 7.81
N LEU A 113 25.88 -4.95 7.40
CA LEU A 113 26.46 -4.74 6.07
C LEU A 113 25.54 -5.27 4.97
N GLU A 114 24.91 -6.42 5.19
CA GLU A 114 23.90 -7.01 4.30
C GLU A 114 22.72 -6.06 4.09
N ARG A 115 22.17 -5.50 5.18
CA ARG A 115 21.08 -4.50 5.14
C ARG A 115 21.50 -3.23 4.40
N ARG A 116 22.66 -2.65 4.73
CA ARG A 116 23.18 -1.42 4.12
C ARG A 116 23.48 -1.58 2.63
N SER A 117 24.05 -2.72 2.24
CA SER A 117 24.33 -3.03 0.84
C SER A 117 23.06 -3.25 0.03
N MET A 118 22.05 -3.94 0.58
CA MET A 118 20.74 -4.07 -0.06
C MET A 118 20.04 -2.71 -0.22
N GLU A 119 20.09 -1.85 0.80
CA GLU A 119 19.58 -0.47 0.71
C GLU A 119 20.28 0.33 -0.39
N TYR A 120 21.59 0.21 -0.52
CA TYR A 120 22.35 0.86 -1.59
C TYR A 120 21.95 0.35 -2.97
N ILE A 121 21.86 -0.98 -3.16
CA ILE A 121 21.40 -1.61 -4.41
C ILE A 121 20.01 -1.09 -4.77
N GLN A 122 19.10 -1.02 -3.80
CA GLN A 122 17.74 -0.54 -4.01
C GLN A 122 17.71 0.94 -4.41
N GLN A 123 18.52 1.80 -3.78
CA GLN A 123 18.55 3.24 -4.08
C GLN A 123 19.20 3.57 -5.44
N HIS A 124 20.19 2.79 -5.85
CA HIS A 124 20.97 2.99 -7.08
C HIS A 124 20.64 1.97 -8.18
N PHE A 125 19.48 1.32 -8.11
CA PHE A 125 19.15 0.19 -9.00
C PHE A 125 19.31 0.52 -10.50
N SER A 126 18.96 1.74 -10.91
CA SER A 126 19.03 2.18 -12.31
C SER A 126 20.45 2.15 -12.90
N THR A 127 21.49 2.31 -12.07
CA THR A 127 22.91 2.20 -12.49
C THR A 127 23.49 0.83 -12.19
N VAL A 128 23.10 0.22 -11.06
CA VAL A 128 23.55 -1.12 -10.63
C VAL A 128 23.12 -2.21 -11.62
N CYS A 129 21.92 -2.12 -12.21
CA CYS A 129 21.39 -3.15 -13.10
C CYS A 129 22.20 -3.34 -14.40
N GLN A 130 23.05 -2.37 -14.74
CA GLN A 130 23.92 -2.40 -15.92
C GLN A 130 25.29 -3.03 -15.63
N GLN A 131 25.63 -3.26 -14.36
CA GLN A 131 26.96 -3.70 -13.95
C GLN A 131 27.13 -5.22 -14.03
N GLU A 132 28.37 -5.68 -14.23
CA GLU A 132 28.66 -7.10 -14.44
C GLU A 132 28.25 -7.99 -13.26
N GLU A 133 28.43 -7.52 -12.01
CA GLU A 133 28.04 -8.28 -10.82
C GLU A 133 26.53 -8.57 -10.81
N PHE A 134 25.70 -7.59 -11.17
CA PHE A 134 24.26 -7.76 -11.28
C PHE A 134 23.88 -8.76 -12.38
N LEU A 135 24.49 -8.64 -13.57
CA LEU A 135 24.22 -9.54 -14.69
C LEU A 135 24.68 -10.99 -14.41
N SER A 136 25.61 -11.18 -13.47
CA SER A 136 26.09 -12.49 -13.05
C SER A 136 25.16 -13.22 -12.06
N LEU A 137 24.19 -12.52 -11.47
CA LEU A 137 23.30 -13.07 -10.43
C LEU A 137 22.54 -14.33 -10.86
N CYS A 138 22.27 -15.20 -9.88
CA CYS A 138 21.32 -16.29 -10.05
C CYS A 138 19.88 -15.77 -10.05
N ALA A 139 18.94 -16.57 -10.55
CA ALA A 139 17.53 -16.17 -10.64
C ALA A 139 16.95 -15.83 -9.26
N ASP A 140 17.28 -16.61 -8.23
CA ASP A 140 16.72 -16.43 -6.89
C ASP A 140 17.16 -15.10 -6.25
N LYS A 141 18.45 -14.76 -6.36
CA LYS A 141 18.97 -13.48 -5.84
C LYS A 141 18.46 -12.28 -6.64
N LEU A 142 18.29 -12.43 -7.96
CA LEU A 142 17.65 -11.40 -8.78
C LEU A 142 16.19 -11.18 -8.33
N THR A 143 15.42 -12.25 -8.13
CA THR A 143 14.02 -12.16 -7.68
C THR A 143 13.91 -11.48 -6.32
N GLU A 144 14.84 -11.76 -5.40
CA GLU A 144 14.89 -11.11 -4.09
C GLU A 144 15.03 -9.59 -4.23
N ILE A 145 15.98 -9.11 -5.04
CA ILE A 145 16.21 -7.68 -5.25
C ILE A 145 14.99 -7.01 -5.89
N ILE A 146 14.47 -7.55 -6.99
CA ILE A 146 13.37 -6.90 -7.75
C ILE A 146 12.00 -7.01 -7.07
N SER A 147 11.82 -7.94 -6.13
CA SER A 147 10.58 -8.09 -5.37
C SER A 147 10.32 -6.92 -4.41
N SER A 148 11.37 -6.19 -4.01
CA SER A 148 11.32 -5.18 -2.96
C SER A 148 10.45 -3.96 -3.32
N ASP A 149 9.53 -3.58 -2.42
CA ASP A 149 8.77 -2.31 -2.48
C ASP A 149 9.64 -1.06 -2.40
N HIS A 150 10.87 -1.19 -1.88
CA HIS A 150 11.81 -0.10 -1.66
C HIS A 150 12.72 0.17 -2.86
N LEU A 151 12.62 -0.64 -3.92
CA LEU A 151 13.42 -0.47 -5.12
C LEU A 151 13.17 0.91 -5.75
N ASN A 152 14.24 1.71 -5.86
CA ASN A 152 14.18 3.07 -6.38
C ASN A 152 14.33 3.06 -7.90
N VAL A 153 13.19 2.99 -8.57
CA VAL A 153 13.08 3.09 -10.02
C VAL A 153 12.07 4.16 -10.40
N PRO A 154 12.32 4.91 -11.48
CA PRO A 154 11.35 5.90 -11.95
C PRO A 154 10.08 5.22 -12.47
N LYS A 155 10.21 4.00 -12.99
CA LYS A 155 9.23 3.28 -13.80
C LYS A 155 9.48 1.78 -13.73
N GLU A 156 8.44 0.96 -13.85
CA GLU A 156 8.58 -0.50 -13.86
C GLU A 156 9.21 -1.02 -15.15
N GLU A 157 9.13 -0.26 -16.24
CA GLU A 157 9.84 -0.53 -17.49
C GLU A 157 11.35 -0.73 -17.24
N THR A 158 11.97 0.05 -16.34
CA THR A 158 13.40 -0.08 -15.98
C THR A 158 13.72 -1.43 -15.33
N VAL A 159 12.81 -1.98 -14.53
CA VAL A 159 12.98 -3.31 -13.91
C VAL A 159 12.84 -4.41 -14.94
N PHE A 160 11.90 -4.24 -15.88
CA PHE A 160 11.72 -5.17 -16.99
C PHE A 160 12.93 -5.20 -17.92
N GLU A 161 13.45 -4.03 -18.30
CA GLU A 161 14.65 -3.90 -19.13
C GLU A 161 15.87 -4.55 -18.45
N ALA A 162 16.06 -4.33 -17.15
CA ALA A 162 17.11 -4.99 -16.38
C ALA A 162 17.00 -6.53 -16.41
N ALA A 163 15.78 -7.08 -16.31
CA ALA A 163 15.55 -8.51 -16.39
C ALA A 163 15.84 -9.08 -17.79
N VAL A 164 15.55 -8.32 -18.85
CA VAL A 164 15.87 -8.71 -20.24
C VAL A 164 17.38 -8.74 -20.45
N VAL A 165 18.12 -7.69 -20.05
CA VAL A 165 19.59 -7.64 -20.18
C VAL A 165 20.25 -8.77 -19.37
N TRP A 166 19.73 -9.07 -18.18
CA TRP A 166 20.19 -10.21 -17.37
C TRP A 166 19.98 -11.57 -18.07
N LEU A 167 18.87 -11.72 -18.81
CA LEU A 167 18.59 -12.93 -19.58
C LEU A 167 19.50 -13.06 -20.80
N GLU A 168 19.74 -11.96 -21.53
CA GLU A 168 20.62 -11.94 -22.71
C GLU A 168 22.06 -12.35 -22.39
N LYS A 169 22.55 -12.01 -21.20
CA LYS A 169 23.91 -12.40 -20.75
C LYS A 169 24.08 -13.92 -20.62
N ASN A 170 23.02 -14.65 -20.29
CA ASN A 170 23.06 -16.11 -20.21
C ASN A 170 21.72 -16.75 -20.62
N PRO A 171 21.60 -17.21 -21.88
CA PRO A 171 20.38 -17.79 -22.43
C PRO A 171 19.89 -19.06 -21.71
N SER A 172 20.74 -19.77 -20.96
CA SER A 172 20.33 -20.95 -20.20
C SER A 172 19.30 -20.61 -19.10
N ARG A 173 19.16 -19.33 -18.75
CA ARG A 173 18.22 -18.80 -17.75
C ARG A 173 16.77 -18.69 -18.26
N ARG A 174 16.51 -19.00 -19.54
CA ARG A 174 15.17 -18.90 -20.16
C ARG A 174 14.07 -19.62 -19.35
N GLN A 175 14.39 -20.77 -18.76
CA GLN A 175 13.45 -21.54 -17.93
C GLN A 175 13.09 -20.84 -16.60
N SER A 176 14.00 -20.03 -16.06
CA SER A 176 13.80 -19.31 -14.81
C SER A 176 13.22 -17.90 -15.02
N PHE A 177 13.15 -17.42 -16.26
CA PHE A 177 12.72 -16.06 -16.58
C PHE A 177 11.27 -15.79 -16.14
N GLU A 178 10.39 -16.79 -16.22
CA GLU A 178 9.01 -16.66 -15.74
C GLU A 178 8.90 -16.36 -14.23
N LYS A 179 9.86 -16.84 -13.42
CA LYS A 179 9.94 -16.51 -11.99
C LYS A 179 10.38 -15.07 -11.77
N VAL A 180 11.25 -14.55 -12.63
CA VAL A 180 11.71 -13.17 -12.58
C VAL A 180 10.56 -12.23 -12.92
N VAL A 181 9.84 -12.49 -14.02
CA VAL A 181 8.71 -11.68 -14.49
C VAL A 181 7.55 -11.63 -13.47
N GLU A 182 7.36 -12.69 -12.70
CA GLU A 182 6.36 -12.72 -11.61
C GLU A 182 6.58 -11.65 -10.54
N HIS A 183 7.82 -11.20 -10.34
CA HIS A 183 8.17 -10.16 -9.37
C HIS A 183 8.23 -8.74 -9.98
N ILE A 184 7.88 -8.61 -11.27
CA ILE A 184 7.77 -7.34 -11.98
C ILE A 184 6.31 -6.89 -11.96
N ARG A 185 6.08 -5.61 -11.68
CA ARG A 185 4.72 -5.04 -11.51
C ARG A 185 4.12 -4.66 -12.86
N LEU A 186 3.90 -5.68 -13.70
CA LEU A 186 3.31 -5.51 -15.04
C LEU A 186 2.02 -4.67 -15.06
N PRO A 187 1.09 -4.76 -14.07
CA PRO A 187 -0.10 -3.91 -14.04
C PRO A 187 0.18 -2.39 -13.98
N LEU A 188 1.42 -1.99 -13.68
CA LEU A 188 1.86 -0.60 -13.58
C LEU A 188 2.74 -0.15 -14.76
N ILE A 189 2.94 -1.02 -15.75
CA ILE A 189 3.64 -0.71 -17.00
C ILE A 189 2.65 -0.12 -18.00
N SER A 190 3.13 0.80 -18.85
CA SER A 190 2.34 1.36 -19.94
C SER A 190 1.73 0.28 -20.86
N PRO A 191 0.44 0.37 -21.23
CA PRO A 191 -0.19 -0.56 -22.17
C PRO A 191 0.55 -0.68 -23.50
N TYR A 192 1.11 0.43 -23.99
CA TYR A 192 1.91 0.47 -25.23
C TYR A 192 3.19 -0.37 -25.09
N TYR A 193 3.87 -0.27 -23.94
CA TYR A 193 5.10 -1.01 -23.69
C TYR A 193 4.82 -2.51 -23.53
N ILE A 194 3.72 -2.88 -22.86
CA ILE A 194 3.28 -4.28 -22.77
C ILE A 194 3.10 -4.86 -24.18
N HIS A 195 2.38 -4.14 -25.05
CA HIS A 195 2.07 -4.64 -26.39
C HIS A 195 3.27 -4.66 -27.34
N ASP A 196 4.01 -3.55 -27.43
CA ASP A 196 5.05 -3.36 -28.44
C ASP A 196 6.36 -4.08 -28.06
N VAL A 197 6.64 -4.23 -26.76
CA VAL A 197 7.91 -4.78 -26.26
C VAL A 197 7.72 -6.10 -25.54
N ILE A 198 6.88 -6.16 -24.50
CA ILE A 198 6.81 -7.35 -23.64
C ILE A 198 6.21 -8.55 -24.40
N GLU A 199 5.09 -8.33 -25.10
CA GLU A 199 4.42 -9.39 -25.87
C GLU A 199 5.21 -9.84 -27.10
N THR A 200 6.14 -9.04 -27.60
CA THR A 200 6.92 -9.37 -28.80
C THR A 200 8.09 -10.31 -28.52
N LEU A 201 8.54 -10.41 -27.25
CA LEU A 201 9.62 -11.28 -26.82
C LEU A 201 9.27 -12.77 -26.90
N ASP A 202 10.12 -13.56 -27.57
CA ASP A 202 9.88 -15.00 -27.77
C ASP A 202 9.78 -15.78 -26.46
N VAL A 203 10.59 -15.41 -25.46
CA VAL A 203 10.60 -16.04 -24.12
C VAL A 203 9.27 -15.86 -23.39
N VAL A 204 8.56 -14.76 -23.68
CA VAL A 204 7.24 -14.45 -23.13
C VAL A 204 6.16 -15.18 -23.92
N LYS A 205 6.24 -15.18 -25.25
CA LYS A 205 5.29 -15.89 -26.14
C LYS A 205 5.25 -17.39 -25.88
N GLU A 206 6.39 -18.00 -25.60
CA GLU A 206 6.49 -19.44 -25.36
C GLU A 206 6.03 -19.86 -23.96
N SER A 207 6.07 -18.97 -22.96
CA SER A 207 5.66 -19.29 -21.59
C SER A 207 4.19 -18.96 -21.34
N LEU A 208 3.39 -20.00 -21.09
CA LEU A 208 2.00 -19.86 -20.67
C LEU A 208 1.87 -19.06 -19.36
N LYS A 209 2.86 -19.17 -18.46
CA LYS A 209 2.84 -18.43 -17.19
C LYS A 209 3.01 -16.93 -17.45
N CYS A 210 3.96 -16.53 -18.28
CA CYS A 210 4.13 -15.12 -18.67
C CYS A 210 2.87 -14.56 -19.35
N GLN A 211 2.23 -15.32 -20.24
CA GLN A 211 0.98 -14.89 -20.88
C GLN A 211 -0.14 -14.61 -19.87
N LYS A 212 -0.30 -15.46 -18.83
CA LYS A 212 -1.27 -15.23 -17.75
C LYS A 212 -0.95 -13.96 -16.94
N LEU A 213 0.34 -13.72 -16.66
CA LEU A 213 0.77 -12.51 -15.94
C LEU A 213 0.46 -11.24 -16.75
N ILE A 214 0.56 -11.31 -18.08
CA ILE A 214 0.22 -10.21 -19.00
C ILE A 214 -1.29 -10.02 -19.11
N SER A 215 -2.08 -11.11 -19.19
CA SER A 215 -3.54 -10.99 -19.20
C SER A 215 -4.05 -10.32 -17.93
N GLU A 216 -3.53 -10.72 -16.76
CA GLU A 216 -3.86 -10.06 -15.48
C GLU A 216 -3.53 -8.55 -15.52
N ALA A 217 -2.35 -8.19 -16.04
CA ALA A 217 -1.96 -6.78 -16.16
C ALA A 217 -2.88 -6.00 -17.11
N LYS A 218 -3.26 -6.59 -18.25
CA LYS A 218 -4.20 -5.99 -19.20
C LYS A 218 -5.58 -5.81 -18.58
N ASP A 219 -6.09 -6.81 -17.86
CA ASP A 219 -7.38 -6.71 -17.17
C ASP A 219 -7.37 -5.58 -16.14
N TYR A 220 -6.30 -5.45 -15.34
CA TYR A 220 -6.15 -4.35 -14.37
C TYR A 220 -6.10 -2.96 -15.01
N LEU A 221 -5.46 -2.84 -16.19
CA LEU A 221 -5.35 -1.59 -16.93
C LEU A 221 -6.67 -1.19 -17.62
N LEU A 222 -7.43 -2.18 -18.11
CA LEU A 222 -8.70 -1.99 -18.79
C LEU A 222 -9.86 -1.73 -17.81
N LEU A 223 -9.89 -2.45 -16.68
CA LEU A 223 -11.00 -2.43 -15.72
C LEU A 223 -10.72 -1.48 -14.55
N GLN A 224 -10.59 -0.19 -14.85
CA GLN A 224 -10.17 0.83 -13.86
C GLN A 224 -11.07 0.88 -12.61
N ASP A 225 -12.38 0.74 -12.78
CA ASP A 225 -13.35 0.81 -11.68
C ASP A 225 -13.45 -0.50 -10.87
N ARG A 226 -12.86 -1.59 -11.37
CA ARG A 226 -12.87 -2.91 -10.73
C ARG A 226 -11.49 -3.32 -10.20
N ARG A 227 -10.56 -2.38 -10.11
CA ARG A 227 -9.21 -2.63 -9.56
C ARG A 227 -9.23 -3.20 -8.14
N GLY A 228 -10.21 -2.81 -7.32
CA GLY A 228 -10.40 -3.37 -5.97
C GLY A 228 -10.69 -4.87 -5.94
N GLU A 229 -11.25 -5.42 -7.03
CA GLU A 229 -11.50 -6.86 -7.20
C GLU A 229 -10.25 -7.59 -7.67
N LEU A 230 -9.39 -6.89 -8.42
CA LEU A 230 -8.16 -7.41 -9.04
C LEU A 230 -6.92 -7.20 -8.14
N TYR A 231 -7.11 -7.12 -6.83
CA TYR A 231 -6.02 -6.87 -5.90
C TYR A 231 -4.93 -7.96 -6.03
N SER A 232 -3.72 -7.52 -6.37
CA SER A 232 -2.52 -8.35 -6.30
C SER A 232 -1.34 -7.50 -5.79
N PRO A 233 -0.34 -8.11 -5.12
CA PRO A 233 0.88 -7.39 -4.72
C PRO A 233 1.60 -6.70 -5.90
N ARG A 234 1.36 -7.18 -7.13
CA ARG A 234 1.94 -6.63 -8.37
C ARG A 234 1.20 -5.39 -8.87
N ALA A 235 0.00 -5.11 -8.38
CA ALA A 235 -0.75 -3.89 -8.68
C ALA A 235 -0.38 -2.71 -7.76
N ARG A 236 0.46 -2.95 -6.75
CA ARG A 236 0.89 -1.93 -5.78
C ARG A 236 2.09 -1.15 -6.32
N PRO A 237 2.06 0.19 -6.43
CA PRO A 237 3.23 0.97 -6.81
C PRO A 237 4.41 0.82 -5.85
N ARG A 238 5.64 0.86 -6.38
CA ARG A 238 6.85 0.93 -5.53
C ARG A 238 6.86 2.25 -4.78
N ARG A 239 7.50 2.28 -3.62
CA ARG A 239 7.51 3.49 -2.78
C ARG A 239 8.20 4.68 -3.46
N ALA A 240 9.08 4.42 -4.41
CA ALA A 240 9.93 5.40 -5.05
C ALA A 240 9.41 5.95 -6.40
N THR A 241 8.34 5.38 -6.98
CA THR A 241 7.83 5.77 -8.32
C THR A 241 7.18 7.17 -8.38
N GLY A 242 7.35 7.98 -7.35
CA GLY A 242 6.77 9.32 -7.27
C GLY A 242 5.24 9.31 -7.17
N THR A 243 4.63 8.18 -6.85
CA THR A 243 3.18 8.04 -6.61
C THR A 243 2.93 7.45 -5.22
N ALA A 244 1.80 7.82 -4.63
CA ALA A 244 1.33 7.29 -3.36
C ALA A 244 -0.17 6.96 -3.48
N GLU A 245 -0.55 5.78 -3.01
CA GLU A 245 -1.96 5.46 -2.79
C GLU A 245 -2.36 6.07 -1.44
N VAL A 246 -3.27 7.04 -1.49
CA VAL A 246 -3.73 7.81 -0.32
C VAL A 246 -5.22 7.62 -0.12
N ILE A 247 -5.68 7.91 1.08
CA ILE A 247 -7.11 8.02 1.41
C ILE A 247 -7.49 9.48 1.27
N VAL A 248 -8.43 9.80 0.38
CA VAL A 248 -8.99 11.15 0.27
C VAL A 248 -10.29 11.23 1.06
N THR A 249 -10.38 12.20 1.95
CA THR A 249 -11.57 12.53 2.74
C THR A 249 -12.19 13.83 2.23
N VAL A 250 -13.49 13.83 1.99
CA VAL A 250 -14.22 15.00 1.46
C VAL A 250 -15.37 15.38 2.39
N GLY A 251 -15.45 16.67 2.72
CA GLY A 251 -16.58 17.28 3.43
C GLY A 251 -16.87 16.63 4.79
N GLY A 252 -18.16 16.49 5.08
CA GLY A 252 -18.67 15.99 6.36
C GLY A 252 -19.09 17.12 7.30
N GLU A 253 -19.49 16.76 8.50
CA GLU A 253 -19.91 17.71 9.53
C GLU A 253 -19.26 17.38 10.88
N ASP A 254 -18.93 18.41 11.64
CA ASP A 254 -18.50 18.33 13.03
C ASP A 254 -19.56 18.93 13.97
N ASP A 255 -19.22 19.09 15.24
CA ASP A 255 -20.13 19.65 16.26
C ASP A 255 -20.57 21.10 16.01
N LYS A 256 -19.93 21.80 15.06
CA LYS A 256 -20.10 23.24 14.84
C LYS A 256 -20.54 23.58 13.41
N VAL A 257 -19.96 22.92 12.40
CA VAL A 257 -20.06 23.34 11.01
C VAL A 257 -20.04 22.16 10.04
N VAL A 258 -20.68 22.37 8.89
CA VAL A 258 -20.48 21.55 7.70
C VAL A 258 -19.18 21.99 7.03
N LEU A 259 -18.38 21.03 6.57
CA LEU A 259 -17.02 21.25 6.07
C LEU A 259 -16.97 21.28 4.54
N ARG A 260 -16.03 22.07 4.02
CA ARG A 260 -15.65 22.11 2.58
C ARG A 260 -14.29 21.45 2.31
N SER A 261 -13.63 20.97 3.36
CA SER A 261 -12.26 20.48 3.32
C SER A 261 -12.15 19.22 2.47
N VAL A 262 -11.04 19.14 1.74
CA VAL A 262 -10.62 17.95 1.01
C VAL A 262 -9.19 17.67 1.44
N GLU A 263 -8.98 16.51 2.03
CA GLU A 263 -7.71 16.15 2.65
C GLU A 263 -7.31 14.76 2.20
N SER A 264 -6.01 14.54 2.04
CA SER A 264 -5.43 13.24 1.70
C SER A 264 -4.55 12.75 2.82
N PHE A 265 -4.73 11.50 3.21
CA PHE A 265 -3.93 10.80 4.21
C PHE A 265 -3.10 9.72 3.53
N ASP A 266 -1.79 9.76 3.71
CA ASP A 266 -0.88 8.69 3.27
C ASP A 266 -0.69 7.67 4.41
N PRO A 267 -1.24 6.44 4.29
CA PRO A 267 -1.14 5.45 5.36
C PRO A 267 0.28 4.91 5.59
N LEU A 268 1.23 5.18 4.69
CA LEU A 268 2.63 4.75 4.84
C LEU A 268 3.45 5.75 5.65
N THR A 269 3.19 7.04 5.48
CA THR A 269 3.92 8.12 6.16
C THR A 269 3.15 8.71 7.34
N SER A 270 1.87 8.34 7.48
CA SER A 270 0.91 8.92 8.43
C SER A 270 0.84 10.44 8.32
N GLN A 271 1.00 10.98 7.11
CA GLN A 271 0.95 12.41 6.84
C GLN A 271 -0.37 12.80 6.17
N TRP A 272 -0.87 13.98 6.56
CA TRP A 272 -2.02 14.62 5.96
C TRP A 272 -1.57 15.73 5.02
N LYS A 273 -2.26 15.86 3.89
CA LYS A 273 -2.08 16.96 2.93
C LYS A 273 -3.44 17.49 2.49
N SER A 274 -3.63 18.79 2.57
CA SER A 274 -4.81 19.47 2.01
C SER A 274 -4.75 19.48 0.49
N LEU A 275 -5.90 19.20 -0.13
CA LEU A 275 -6.16 19.34 -1.55
C LEU A 275 -7.08 20.55 -1.78
N ALA A 276 -7.40 20.88 -3.02
CA ALA A 276 -8.34 21.95 -3.31
C ALA A 276 -9.71 21.67 -2.68
N CYS A 277 -10.13 22.59 -1.81
CA CYS A 277 -11.42 22.53 -1.15
C CYS A 277 -12.57 22.64 -2.16
N LEU A 278 -13.71 22.05 -1.81
CA LEU A 278 -14.96 22.32 -2.52
C LEU A 278 -15.31 23.81 -2.49
N PRO A 279 -16.01 24.35 -3.48
CA PRO A 279 -16.44 25.75 -3.46
C PRO A 279 -17.52 26.04 -2.41
N PHE A 280 -18.13 25.00 -1.84
CA PHE A 280 -19.18 25.04 -0.80
C PHE A 280 -18.89 24.00 0.28
N ALA A 281 -19.57 24.13 1.42
CA ALA A 281 -19.59 23.11 2.48
C ALA A 281 -20.69 22.08 2.21
N VAL A 282 -20.41 20.80 2.41
CA VAL A 282 -21.39 19.72 2.18
C VAL A 282 -21.15 18.52 3.11
N SER A 283 -22.23 17.95 3.65
CA SER A 283 -22.25 16.67 4.34
C SER A 283 -23.23 15.71 3.63
N LYS A 284 -23.27 14.43 4.03
CA LYS A 284 -24.26 13.44 3.56
C LYS A 284 -24.25 13.19 2.04
N HIS A 285 -23.16 13.57 1.37
CA HIS A 285 -22.95 13.40 -0.06
C HIS A 285 -22.39 12.01 -0.35
N GLY A 286 -22.46 11.58 -1.60
CA GLY A 286 -21.74 10.42 -2.07
C GLY A 286 -20.42 10.81 -2.74
N LEU A 287 -19.41 9.94 -2.65
CA LEU A 287 -18.13 10.09 -3.34
C LEU A 287 -17.71 8.77 -3.96
N VAL A 288 -17.25 8.81 -5.20
CA VAL A 288 -16.74 7.65 -5.92
C VAL A 288 -15.51 8.02 -6.73
N VAL A 289 -14.69 7.02 -7.04
CA VAL A 289 -13.49 7.17 -7.88
C VAL A 289 -13.69 6.42 -9.19
N SER A 290 -13.22 7.00 -10.29
CA SER A 290 -13.02 6.30 -11.57
C SER A 290 -11.67 6.68 -12.14
N GLY A 291 -10.82 5.68 -12.36
CA GLY A 291 -9.42 5.90 -12.76
C GLY A 291 -8.66 6.77 -11.75
N CYS A 292 -8.39 8.02 -12.10
CA CYS A 292 -7.74 9.01 -11.24
C CYS A 292 -8.62 10.22 -10.92
N MET A 293 -9.92 10.17 -11.21
CA MET A 293 -10.86 11.28 -10.98
C MET A 293 -11.82 10.93 -9.85
N LEU A 294 -12.16 11.92 -9.03
CA LEU A 294 -13.22 11.78 -8.03
C LEU A 294 -14.51 12.40 -8.53
N TYR A 295 -15.61 11.83 -8.09
CA TYR A 295 -16.96 12.22 -8.46
C TYR A 295 -17.78 12.32 -7.17
N LEU A 296 -18.28 13.52 -6.87
CA LEU A 296 -19.11 13.82 -5.72
C LEU A 296 -20.53 14.15 -6.19
N ALA A 297 -21.54 13.53 -5.58
CA ALA A 297 -22.94 13.76 -5.94
C ALA A 297 -23.81 14.03 -4.70
N GLY A 298 -24.73 14.98 -4.83
CA GLY A 298 -25.74 15.26 -3.83
C GLY A 298 -25.16 15.79 -2.51
N GLY A 299 -25.80 15.41 -1.42
CA GLY A 299 -25.49 15.87 -0.08
C GLY A 299 -26.43 16.96 0.42
N GLU A 300 -26.09 17.52 1.57
CA GLU A 300 -26.85 18.54 2.26
C GLU A 300 -25.96 19.76 2.50
N PHE A 301 -26.49 20.94 2.17
CA PHE A 301 -25.83 22.21 2.43
C PHE A 301 -26.07 22.68 3.87
N PRO A 302 -25.32 23.69 4.37
CA PRO A 302 -25.49 24.18 5.74
C PRO A 302 -26.88 24.72 6.09
N ASP A 303 -27.70 25.05 5.09
CA ASP A 303 -29.09 25.49 5.26
C ASP A 303 -30.08 24.32 5.36
N GLY A 304 -29.59 23.08 5.33
CA GLY A 304 -30.39 21.85 5.37
C GLY A 304 -30.99 21.45 4.03
N SER A 305 -30.68 22.16 2.94
CA SER A 305 -31.21 21.82 1.62
C SER A 305 -30.45 20.65 1.00
N ALA A 306 -31.19 19.67 0.50
CA ALA A 306 -30.64 18.56 -0.29
C ALA A 306 -30.17 19.08 -1.66
N SER A 307 -29.03 18.57 -2.13
CA SER A 307 -28.41 18.97 -3.38
C SER A 307 -28.66 17.97 -4.50
N ARG A 308 -28.76 18.47 -5.73
CA ARG A 308 -28.72 17.68 -6.98
C ARG A 308 -27.37 17.78 -7.68
N GLU A 309 -26.46 18.57 -7.16
CA GLU A 309 -25.22 18.91 -7.85
C GLU A 309 -24.29 17.71 -7.94
N MET A 310 -23.50 17.70 -9.01
CA MET A 310 -22.46 16.71 -9.27
C MET A 310 -21.17 17.45 -9.55
N TRP A 311 -20.10 17.05 -8.89
CA TRP A 311 -18.79 17.69 -9.02
C TRP A 311 -17.72 16.65 -9.28
N ARG A 312 -16.76 16.99 -10.14
CA ARG A 312 -15.62 16.14 -10.47
C ARG A 312 -14.33 16.81 -10.05
N TYR A 313 -13.48 16.10 -9.31
CA TYR A 313 -12.14 16.55 -8.95
C TYR A 313 -11.10 15.93 -9.88
N ASP A 314 -10.25 16.79 -10.44
CA ASP A 314 -9.07 16.38 -11.19
C ASP A 314 -7.80 16.63 -10.36
N PRO A 315 -7.12 15.57 -9.88
CA PRO A 315 -5.91 15.71 -9.08
C PRO A 315 -4.70 16.25 -9.85
N CYS A 316 -4.71 16.19 -11.19
CA CYS A 316 -3.61 16.75 -12.00
C CYS A 316 -3.62 18.28 -11.94
N PHE A 317 -4.80 18.88 -11.88
CA PHE A 317 -4.99 20.33 -11.82
C PHE A 317 -5.32 20.83 -10.42
N ASP A 318 -5.50 19.92 -9.46
CA ASP A 318 -5.99 20.21 -8.12
C ASP A 318 -7.22 21.13 -8.16
N SER A 319 -8.25 20.72 -8.90
CA SER A 319 -9.42 21.56 -9.12
C SER A 319 -10.71 20.77 -9.27
N TRP A 320 -11.81 21.40 -8.87
CA TRP A 320 -13.17 20.87 -9.00
C TRP A 320 -13.87 21.49 -10.20
N SER A 321 -14.65 20.68 -10.92
CA SER A 321 -15.49 21.10 -12.03
C SER A 321 -16.92 20.63 -11.81
N GLU A 322 -17.88 21.50 -12.08
CA GLU A 322 -19.30 21.16 -12.06
C GLU A 322 -19.63 20.23 -13.24
N MET A 323 -20.46 19.23 -12.97
CA MET A 323 -20.97 18.26 -13.94
C MET A 323 -22.50 18.38 -14.03
N ALA A 324 -23.15 17.62 -14.91
CA ALA A 324 -24.60 17.66 -15.01
C ALA A 324 -25.26 17.23 -13.68
N PRO A 325 -26.26 17.98 -13.20
CA PRO A 325 -26.93 17.66 -11.94
C PRO A 325 -27.85 16.44 -12.10
N MET A 326 -28.08 15.74 -10.98
CA MET A 326 -29.11 14.71 -10.87
C MET A 326 -30.50 15.28 -11.17
N ASN A 327 -31.44 14.42 -11.55
CA ASN A 327 -32.83 14.79 -11.80
C ASN A 327 -33.55 15.18 -10.50
N VAL A 328 -33.21 14.51 -9.39
CA VAL A 328 -33.76 14.75 -8.06
C VAL A 328 -32.64 15.11 -7.08
N ALA A 329 -32.92 16.02 -6.14
CA ALA A 329 -32.00 16.36 -5.07
C ALA A 329 -31.96 15.24 -4.00
N ARG A 330 -30.78 14.90 -3.50
CA ARG A 330 -30.57 13.77 -2.60
C ARG A 330 -29.51 14.08 -1.55
N SER A 331 -29.86 14.00 -0.27
CA SER A 331 -28.91 13.78 0.83
C SER A 331 -29.00 12.34 1.33
N GLU A 332 -28.01 11.85 2.08
CA GLU A 332 -27.99 10.49 2.65
C GLU A 332 -28.14 9.37 1.60
N LEU A 333 -27.70 9.63 0.37
CA LEU A 333 -27.75 8.67 -0.74
C LEU A 333 -26.62 7.66 -0.66
N GLY A 334 -26.82 6.49 -1.27
CA GLY A 334 -25.71 5.62 -1.65
C GLY A 334 -25.20 6.00 -3.03
N LEU A 335 -23.88 6.20 -3.17
CA LEU A 335 -23.25 6.49 -4.46
C LEU A 335 -22.20 5.43 -4.76
N VAL A 336 -22.19 4.90 -5.99
CA VAL A 336 -21.20 3.89 -6.37
C VAL A 336 -20.82 3.96 -7.84
N MET A 337 -19.55 3.65 -8.15
CA MET A 337 -19.06 3.45 -9.50
C MET A 337 -19.28 2.00 -9.93
N LEU A 338 -19.97 1.78 -11.06
CA LEU A 338 -20.20 0.45 -11.64
C LEU A 338 -19.90 0.51 -13.14
N ASP A 339 -18.83 -0.18 -13.55
CA ASP A 339 -18.41 -0.33 -14.95
C ASP A 339 -18.42 0.98 -15.77
N GLY A 340 -17.87 2.07 -15.21
CA GLY A 340 -17.77 3.38 -15.85
C GLY A 340 -18.97 4.31 -15.65
N TYR A 341 -19.99 3.90 -14.90
CA TYR A 341 -21.18 4.69 -14.61
C TYR A 341 -21.33 4.96 -13.12
N VAL A 342 -21.84 6.14 -12.74
CA VAL A 342 -22.13 6.46 -11.33
C VAL A 342 -23.60 6.18 -11.07
N PHE A 343 -23.89 5.37 -10.06
CA PHE A 343 -25.26 5.10 -9.59
C PHE A 343 -25.52 5.83 -8.29
N ALA A 344 -26.59 6.63 -8.25
CA ALA A 344 -27.14 7.28 -7.07
C ALA A 344 -28.40 6.52 -6.62
N VAL A 345 -28.40 6.00 -5.40
CA VAL A 345 -29.43 5.10 -4.87
C VAL A 345 -30.10 5.72 -3.65
N GLY A 346 -31.42 5.87 -3.70
CA GLY A 346 -32.23 6.34 -2.59
C GLY A 346 -31.85 7.75 -2.11
N GLY A 347 -31.91 7.96 -0.81
CA GLY A 347 -31.62 9.23 -0.14
C GLY A 347 -32.89 9.99 0.27
N TRP A 348 -32.68 11.22 0.72
CA TRP A 348 -33.70 12.15 1.21
C TRP A 348 -33.77 13.37 0.29
N GLU A 349 -34.97 13.68 -0.21
CA GLU A 349 -35.20 14.85 -1.08
C GLU A 349 -35.66 16.11 -0.30
N GLY A 350 -35.52 16.11 1.02
CA GLY A 350 -35.98 17.20 1.90
C GLY A 350 -37.38 16.99 2.48
N ARG A 351 -38.22 16.17 1.83
CA ARG A 351 -39.59 15.86 2.30
C ARG A 351 -39.89 14.38 2.47
N SER A 352 -39.29 13.55 1.62
CA SER A 352 -39.56 12.12 1.60
C SER A 352 -38.28 11.32 1.34
N ARG A 353 -38.31 10.05 1.71
CA ARG A 353 -37.27 9.08 1.33
C ARG A 353 -37.50 8.68 -0.12
N LEU A 354 -36.41 8.44 -0.84
CA LEU A 354 -36.45 8.04 -2.25
C LEU A 354 -36.20 6.53 -2.38
N ASP A 355 -36.94 5.90 -3.29
CA ASP A 355 -36.68 4.56 -3.84
C ASP A 355 -36.03 4.61 -5.22
N SER A 356 -36.10 5.77 -5.88
CA SER A 356 -35.54 5.98 -7.21
C SER A 356 -34.02 5.80 -7.24
N VAL A 357 -33.55 5.27 -8.36
CA VAL A 357 -32.14 5.10 -8.69
C VAL A 357 -31.83 5.88 -9.96
N GLU A 358 -30.73 6.62 -9.96
CA GLU A 358 -30.26 7.35 -11.14
C GLU A 358 -28.86 6.89 -11.54
N CYS A 359 -28.61 6.84 -12.84
CA CYS A 359 -27.34 6.47 -13.44
C CYS A 359 -26.79 7.64 -14.24
N TYR A 360 -25.58 8.07 -13.91
CA TYR A 360 -24.81 9.08 -14.62
C TYR A 360 -23.85 8.43 -15.61
N ASN A 361 -23.85 8.93 -16.83
CA ASN A 361 -22.88 8.57 -17.85
C ASN A 361 -21.81 9.68 -17.98
N PRO A 362 -20.55 9.44 -17.55
CA PRO A 362 -19.47 10.43 -17.65
C PRO A 362 -19.12 10.86 -19.09
N GLN A 363 -19.40 10.03 -20.10
CA GLN A 363 -19.10 10.33 -21.50
C GLN A 363 -20.11 11.32 -22.10
N THR A 364 -21.40 11.17 -21.76
CA THR A 364 -22.46 12.05 -22.25
C THR A 364 -22.76 13.20 -21.28
N ASN A 365 -22.24 13.14 -20.05
CA ASN A 365 -22.54 14.08 -18.97
C ASN A 365 -24.04 14.21 -18.73
N THR A 366 -24.74 13.09 -18.53
CA THR A 366 -26.19 13.05 -18.34
C THR A 366 -26.60 11.99 -17.32
N TRP A 367 -27.68 12.28 -16.58
CA TRP A 367 -28.35 11.34 -15.68
C TRP A 367 -29.59 10.72 -16.31
N GLN A 368 -29.87 9.47 -15.98
CA GLN A 368 -31.08 8.74 -16.38
C GLN A 368 -31.64 7.95 -15.20
N PHE A 369 -32.97 7.83 -15.12
CA PHE A 369 -33.60 6.96 -14.13
C PHE A 369 -33.41 5.48 -14.49
N MET A 370 -33.17 4.69 -13.46
CA MET A 370 -33.04 3.23 -13.51
C MET A 370 -34.16 2.56 -12.72
N GLU A 371 -34.16 1.24 -12.68
CA GLU A 371 -35.13 0.46 -11.89
C GLU A 371 -35.00 0.82 -10.40
N SER A 372 -36.11 1.17 -9.77
CA SER A 372 -36.13 1.63 -8.38
C SER A 372 -35.86 0.48 -7.40
N VAL A 373 -35.29 0.79 -6.25
CA VAL A 373 -35.16 -0.19 -5.17
C VAL A 373 -36.55 -0.53 -4.60
N LYS A 374 -36.67 -1.68 -3.93
CA LYS A 374 -37.96 -2.18 -3.45
C LYS A 374 -38.63 -1.27 -2.41
N MET A 375 -37.81 -0.56 -1.62
CA MET A 375 -38.26 0.31 -0.54
C MET A 375 -37.47 1.61 -0.56
N ALA A 376 -38.16 2.73 -0.32
CA ALA A 376 -37.50 4.01 -0.16
C ALA A 376 -36.56 3.99 1.06
N VAL A 377 -35.33 4.46 0.88
CA VAL A 377 -34.24 4.22 1.84
C VAL A 377 -33.32 5.43 1.96
N THR A 378 -32.91 5.76 3.19
CA THR A 378 -31.82 6.72 3.48
C THR A 378 -30.64 6.04 4.14
N SER A 379 -29.46 6.59 3.96
CA SER A 379 -28.21 6.04 4.49
C SER A 379 -27.97 4.55 4.16
N PRO A 380 -28.22 4.07 2.92
CA PRO A 380 -27.91 2.69 2.55
C PRO A 380 -26.40 2.47 2.39
N ALA A 381 -25.93 1.27 2.70
CA ALA A 381 -24.59 0.82 2.36
C ALA A 381 -24.60 0.24 0.93
N VAL A 382 -23.89 0.88 0.00
CA VAL A 382 -23.94 0.56 -1.43
C VAL A 382 -22.54 0.30 -1.99
N VAL A 383 -22.39 -0.80 -2.73
CA VAL A 383 -21.11 -1.20 -3.36
C VAL A 383 -21.34 -1.85 -4.71
N ALA A 384 -20.32 -1.87 -5.57
CA ALA A 384 -20.31 -2.56 -6.84
C ALA A 384 -19.32 -3.73 -6.75
N LEU A 385 -19.76 -4.92 -7.16
CA LEU A 385 -18.92 -6.11 -7.17
C LEU A 385 -19.37 -7.03 -8.30
N ASP A 386 -18.42 -7.53 -9.08
CA ASP A 386 -18.67 -8.49 -10.17
C ASP A 386 -19.67 -8.00 -11.23
N GLY A 387 -19.68 -6.68 -11.48
CA GLY A 387 -20.61 -6.06 -12.44
C GLY A 387 -22.06 -5.94 -11.92
N LEU A 388 -22.27 -6.12 -10.61
CA LEU A 388 -23.56 -5.96 -9.95
C LEU A 388 -23.49 -4.83 -8.92
N LEU A 389 -24.61 -4.12 -8.76
CA LEU A 389 -24.81 -3.10 -7.73
C LEU A 389 -25.47 -3.75 -6.52
N TYR A 390 -24.87 -3.66 -5.34
CA TYR A 390 -25.43 -4.17 -4.09
C TYR A 390 -25.88 -3.03 -3.19
N VAL A 391 -27.08 -3.16 -2.63
CA VAL A 391 -27.67 -2.23 -1.67
C VAL A 391 -28.01 -3.00 -0.41
N THR A 392 -27.50 -2.54 0.73
CA THR A 392 -27.64 -3.23 2.01
C THR A 392 -28.04 -2.25 3.10
N GLY A 393 -28.99 -2.66 3.94
CA GLY A 393 -29.45 -1.87 5.07
C GLY A 393 -30.07 -0.53 4.69
N GLY A 394 -29.84 0.47 5.53
CA GLY A 394 -30.42 1.80 5.41
C GLY A 394 -31.71 1.95 6.22
N ALA A 395 -32.09 3.19 6.50
CA ALA A 395 -33.28 3.54 7.25
C ALA A 395 -34.50 3.57 6.31
N VAL A 396 -35.51 2.77 6.64
CA VAL A 396 -36.74 2.63 5.85
C VAL A 396 -38.01 3.00 6.64
N LEU A 397 -37.91 3.08 7.96
CA LEU A 397 -39.00 3.47 8.87
C LEU A 397 -38.86 4.93 9.31
N GLU A 398 -39.96 5.53 9.78
CA GLU A 398 -39.96 6.93 10.24
C GLU A 398 -39.02 7.16 11.43
N ASP A 399 -38.94 6.20 12.35
CA ASP A 399 -38.10 6.26 13.56
C ASP A 399 -36.59 6.14 13.27
N GLY A 400 -36.19 5.98 11.99
CA GLY A 400 -34.78 5.86 11.58
C GLY A 400 -34.20 4.45 11.69
N ASP A 401 -35.01 3.48 12.11
CA ASP A 401 -34.62 2.08 12.22
C ASP A 401 -34.15 1.50 10.88
N GLY A 402 -33.01 0.82 10.95
CA GLY A 402 -32.38 0.16 9.83
C GLY A 402 -33.07 -1.14 9.42
N THR A 403 -32.93 -1.52 8.16
CA THR A 403 -33.31 -2.85 7.66
C THR A 403 -32.10 -3.80 7.61
N ASN A 404 -32.34 -5.11 7.54
CA ASN A 404 -31.31 -6.10 7.18
C ASN A 404 -31.43 -6.57 5.72
N LEU A 405 -32.31 -5.96 4.94
CA LEU A 405 -32.49 -6.26 3.53
C LEU A 405 -31.18 -6.03 2.76
N ALA A 406 -30.85 -6.99 1.90
CA ALA A 406 -29.75 -6.90 0.96
C ALA A 406 -30.27 -7.28 -0.43
N GLN A 407 -29.96 -6.45 -1.43
CA GLN A 407 -30.43 -6.62 -2.80
C GLN A 407 -29.29 -6.39 -3.79
N ALA A 408 -29.31 -7.10 -4.90
CA ALA A 408 -28.37 -6.97 -6.00
C ALA A 408 -29.11 -6.57 -7.29
N TYR A 409 -28.65 -5.52 -7.94
CA TYR A 409 -29.12 -5.07 -9.24
C TYR A 409 -28.16 -5.48 -10.34
N ASN A 410 -28.73 -6.11 -11.37
CA ASN A 410 -28.01 -6.44 -12.58
C ASN A 410 -28.35 -5.39 -13.67
N PRO A 411 -27.40 -4.51 -14.04
CA PRO A 411 -27.66 -3.47 -15.05
C PRO A 411 -27.89 -4.03 -16.46
N LYS A 412 -27.47 -5.27 -16.74
CA LYS A 412 -27.68 -5.90 -18.06
C LYS A 412 -29.10 -6.42 -18.24
N THR A 413 -29.74 -6.86 -17.16
CA THR A 413 -31.12 -7.35 -17.18
C THR A 413 -32.12 -6.34 -16.62
N CYS A 414 -31.64 -5.27 -16.00
CA CYS A 414 -32.43 -4.27 -15.29
C CYS A 414 -33.33 -4.86 -14.19
N VAL A 415 -32.81 -5.83 -13.43
CA VAL A 415 -33.59 -6.53 -12.40
C VAL A 415 -32.87 -6.48 -11.05
N TRP A 416 -33.64 -6.19 -10.00
CA TRP A 416 -33.26 -6.36 -8.60
C TRP A 416 -33.56 -7.78 -8.13
N THR A 417 -32.61 -8.39 -7.43
CA THR A 417 -32.75 -9.71 -6.78
C THR A 417 -32.41 -9.58 -5.31
N GLU A 418 -33.25 -10.12 -4.43
CA GLU A 418 -32.91 -10.21 -3.01
C GLU A 418 -31.84 -11.28 -2.79
N VAL A 419 -30.80 -10.92 -2.06
CA VAL A 419 -29.75 -11.85 -1.61
C VAL A 419 -29.97 -12.19 -0.14
N ALA A 420 -29.12 -13.03 0.45
CA ALA A 420 -29.23 -13.35 1.87
C ALA A 420 -29.26 -12.06 2.71
N PRO A 421 -30.18 -11.92 3.67
CA PRO A 421 -30.26 -10.73 4.50
C PRO A 421 -29.07 -10.65 5.46
N MET A 422 -28.68 -9.44 5.84
CA MET A 422 -27.67 -9.21 6.88
C MET A 422 -28.12 -9.84 8.20
N GLN A 423 -27.18 -10.20 9.08
CA GLN A 423 -27.51 -10.68 10.41
C GLN A 423 -27.98 -9.53 11.32
N ILE A 424 -27.50 -8.32 11.05
CA ILE A 424 -27.78 -7.11 11.83
C ILE A 424 -28.54 -6.11 10.96
N ALA A 425 -29.73 -5.69 11.40
CA ALA A 425 -30.51 -4.64 10.74
C ALA A 425 -29.96 -3.25 11.11
N ARG A 426 -29.53 -2.46 10.12
CA ARG A 426 -28.80 -1.21 10.39
C ARG A 426 -28.88 -0.17 9.29
N SER A 427 -28.73 1.09 9.68
CA SER A 427 -28.65 2.27 8.81
C SER A 427 -27.32 3.00 9.03
N GLY A 428 -26.90 3.83 8.07
CA GLY A 428 -25.67 4.64 8.14
C GLY A 428 -24.41 3.83 8.39
N SER A 429 -24.39 2.61 7.86
CA SER A 429 -23.22 1.75 7.83
C SER A 429 -22.35 2.12 6.63
N ALA A 430 -21.04 1.97 6.76
CA ALA A 430 -20.16 2.07 5.61
C ALA A 430 -20.04 0.70 4.93
N ALA A 431 -19.79 0.68 3.63
CA ALA A 431 -19.50 -0.56 2.91
C ALA A 431 -18.34 -0.42 1.93
N CYS A 432 -17.59 -1.51 1.78
CA CYS A 432 -16.47 -1.58 0.86
C CYS A 432 -16.27 -3.00 0.34
N ILE A 433 -15.44 -3.13 -0.69
CA ILE A 433 -15.05 -4.42 -1.27
C ILE A 433 -13.63 -4.75 -0.86
N LEU A 434 -13.42 -5.96 -0.36
CA LEU A 434 -12.09 -6.51 -0.15
C LEU A 434 -12.05 -7.97 -0.59
N LYS A 435 -11.12 -8.31 -1.48
CA LYS A 435 -10.85 -9.68 -1.97
C LYS A 435 -12.12 -10.43 -2.43
N GLY A 436 -12.99 -9.72 -3.16
CA GLY A 436 -14.22 -10.29 -3.73
C GLY A 436 -15.36 -10.52 -2.73
N LYS A 437 -15.28 -9.92 -1.53
CA LYS A 437 -16.37 -9.90 -0.54
C LYS A 437 -16.81 -8.48 -0.25
N ILE A 438 -18.07 -8.33 0.15
CA ILE A 438 -18.64 -7.06 0.59
C ILE A 438 -18.53 -6.98 2.11
N TYR A 439 -17.98 -5.90 2.64
CA TYR A 439 -17.93 -5.66 4.08
C TYR A 439 -18.91 -4.54 4.44
N VAL A 440 -19.75 -4.77 5.45
CA VAL A 440 -20.66 -3.77 6.04
C VAL A 440 -20.21 -3.49 7.46
N ILE A 441 -19.91 -2.22 7.73
CA ILE A 441 -19.10 -1.77 8.86
C ILE A 441 -19.85 -0.72 9.67
N GLY A 442 -20.00 -0.98 10.96
CA GLY A 442 -20.63 -0.05 11.91
C GLY A 442 -22.13 0.16 11.61
N GLY A 443 -22.59 1.38 11.85
CA GLY A 443 -23.96 1.83 11.66
C GLY A 443 -24.76 1.98 12.95
N TRP A 444 -26.04 2.30 12.79
CA TRP A 444 -27.02 2.31 13.85
C TRP A 444 -27.81 1.01 13.86
N HIS A 445 -27.71 0.23 14.94
CA HIS A 445 -28.48 -0.99 15.09
C HIS A 445 -29.81 -0.69 15.79
N ALA A 446 -30.92 -1.05 15.15
CA ALA A 446 -32.28 -0.70 15.59
C ALA A 446 -32.57 -1.06 17.07
N SER A 447 -31.95 -2.11 17.62
CA SER A 447 -32.22 -2.55 19.01
C SER A 447 -31.13 -2.22 20.03
N THR A 448 -29.96 -1.68 19.64
CA THR A 448 -28.82 -1.49 20.58
C THR A 448 -27.97 -0.24 20.34
N GLU A 449 -28.48 0.76 19.60
CA GLU A 449 -27.78 2.02 19.25
C GLU A 449 -26.57 1.79 18.32
N ASN A 450 -25.60 2.74 18.28
CA ASN A 450 -24.38 2.67 17.46
C ASN A 450 -23.64 1.33 17.67
N THR A 451 -23.15 0.74 16.59
CA THR A 451 -22.49 -0.56 16.62
C THR A 451 -21.04 -0.52 16.13
N ASP A 452 -20.22 -1.41 16.68
CA ASP A 452 -18.83 -1.69 16.27
C ASP A 452 -18.76 -2.92 15.34
N LYS A 453 -19.90 -3.55 15.06
CA LYS A 453 -19.97 -4.84 14.39
C LYS A 453 -19.70 -4.74 12.90
N VAL A 454 -19.01 -5.74 12.39
CA VAL A 454 -18.62 -5.87 10.98
C VAL A 454 -19.11 -7.21 10.47
N GLU A 455 -19.75 -7.20 9.30
CA GLU A 455 -20.16 -8.41 8.60
C GLU A 455 -19.56 -8.42 7.19
N SER A 456 -19.13 -9.60 6.73
CA SER A 456 -18.71 -9.82 5.36
C SER A 456 -19.70 -10.72 4.63
N TYR A 457 -20.05 -10.35 3.40
CA TYR A 457 -20.89 -11.12 2.50
C TYR A 457 -20.05 -11.69 1.36
N ASP A 458 -20.18 -12.99 1.17
CA ASP A 458 -19.61 -13.69 0.02
C ASP A 458 -20.71 -13.95 -1.03
N PRO A 459 -20.66 -13.27 -2.20
CA PRO A 459 -21.67 -13.45 -3.25
C PRO A 459 -21.65 -14.86 -3.86
N LYS A 460 -20.53 -15.60 -3.78
CA LYS A 460 -20.43 -16.96 -4.33
C LYS A 460 -21.20 -17.96 -3.50
N THR A 461 -21.24 -17.76 -2.19
CA THR A 461 -21.94 -18.65 -1.25
C THR A 461 -23.29 -18.09 -0.80
N ASN A 462 -23.57 -16.82 -1.11
CA ASN A 462 -24.75 -16.08 -0.68
C ASN A 462 -24.92 -16.13 0.85
N LYS A 463 -23.85 -15.83 1.59
CA LYS A 463 -23.80 -15.91 3.06
C LYS A 463 -23.07 -14.74 3.68
N TRP A 464 -23.59 -14.31 4.82
CA TRP A 464 -22.96 -13.33 5.72
C TRP A 464 -22.18 -14.02 6.82
N THR A 465 -21.00 -13.49 7.14
CA THR A 465 -20.12 -13.96 8.22
C THR A 465 -19.71 -12.78 9.09
N MET A 466 -19.79 -12.94 10.42
CA MET A 466 -19.30 -11.94 11.36
C MET A 466 -17.77 -11.85 11.28
N CYS A 467 -17.23 -10.63 11.26
CA CYS A 467 -15.80 -10.34 11.38
C CYS A 467 -15.51 -9.76 12.76
N ALA A 468 -14.22 -9.58 13.08
CA ALA A 468 -13.83 -8.88 14.29
C ALA A 468 -14.45 -7.47 14.34
N PRO A 469 -14.97 -7.06 15.51
CA PRO A 469 -15.54 -5.73 15.68
C PRO A 469 -14.47 -4.64 15.67
N MET A 470 -14.84 -3.44 15.26
CA MET A 470 -14.05 -2.23 15.42
C MET A 470 -13.72 -1.97 16.91
N LYS A 471 -12.73 -1.13 17.17
CA LYS A 471 -12.37 -0.65 18.50
C LYS A 471 -13.36 0.37 19.02
N GLU A 472 -13.95 1.15 18.13
CA GLU A 472 -14.97 2.15 18.46
C GLU A 472 -16.27 1.88 17.70
N ARG A 473 -17.41 2.22 18.33
CA ARG A 473 -18.72 2.17 17.69
C ARG A 473 -18.85 3.38 16.79
N ARG A 474 -19.21 3.18 15.51
CA ARG A 474 -19.27 4.28 14.55
C ARG A 474 -20.56 4.25 13.76
N TYR A 475 -21.26 5.38 13.73
CA TYR A 475 -22.36 5.66 12.83
C TYR A 475 -21.91 6.66 11.77
N ARG A 476 -22.28 6.43 10.51
CA ARG A 476 -21.89 7.22 9.32
C ARG A 476 -20.37 7.48 9.23
N PRO A 477 -19.50 6.45 9.39
CA PRO A 477 -18.08 6.63 9.15
C PRO A 477 -17.79 6.66 7.64
N GLY A 478 -16.65 7.23 7.27
CA GLY A 478 -16.07 7.04 5.95
C GLY A 478 -15.24 5.75 5.90
N VAL A 479 -15.20 5.09 4.73
CA VAL A 479 -14.42 3.86 4.52
C VAL A 479 -13.60 3.94 3.23
N ALA A 480 -12.37 3.45 3.26
CA ALA A 480 -11.55 3.29 2.07
C ALA A 480 -10.74 1.99 2.14
N VAL A 481 -10.36 1.45 0.99
CA VAL A 481 -9.51 0.26 0.91
C VAL A 481 -8.20 0.64 0.26
N VAL A 482 -7.11 0.45 0.99
CA VAL A 482 -5.73 0.76 0.56
C VAL A 482 -4.85 -0.43 0.88
N ASP A 483 -4.06 -0.88 -0.08
CA ASP A 483 -3.12 -1.99 0.08
C ASP A 483 -3.74 -3.26 0.73
N GLY A 484 -4.93 -3.64 0.27
CA GLY A 484 -5.61 -4.85 0.76
C GLY A 484 -6.13 -4.76 2.21
N LYS A 485 -6.18 -3.56 2.79
CA LYS A 485 -6.68 -3.31 4.14
C LYS A 485 -7.82 -2.31 4.11
N ILE A 486 -8.78 -2.50 5.02
CA ILE A 486 -9.91 -1.58 5.17
C ILE A 486 -9.54 -0.52 6.19
N TYR A 487 -9.76 0.74 5.85
CA TYR A 487 -9.58 1.88 6.72
C TYR A 487 -10.93 2.54 6.98
N VAL A 488 -11.23 2.79 8.26
CA VAL A 488 -12.46 3.45 8.71
C VAL A 488 -12.06 4.75 9.39
N LEU A 489 -12.68 5.85 8.96
CA LEU A 489 -12.36 7.19 9.39
C LEU A 489 -13.64 7.88 9.87
N GLY A 490 -13.52 8.62 10.97
CA GLY A 490 -14.61 9.44 11.48
C GLY A 490 -15.86 8.67 11.87
N GLY A 491 -17.00 9.36 11.75
CA GLY A 491 -18.30 8.88 12.23
C GLY A 491 -18.62 9.43 13.62
N GLU A 492 -19.81 9.08 14.10
CA GLU A 492 -20.34 9.56 15.38
C GLU A 492 -20.79 8.40 16.29
N GLU A 493 -20.74 8.66 17.60
CA GLU A 493 -21.24 7.78 18.65
C GLU A 493 -22.21 8.56 19.55
N GLY A 494 -23.48 8.16 19.59
CA GLY A 494 -24.52 8.93 20.28
C GLY A 494 -24.77 10.28 19.61
N TRP A 495 -25.06 11.31 20.41
CA TRP A 495 -25.52 12.61 19.91
C TRP A 495 -24.42 13.66 19.74
N ASP A 496 -23.34 13.59 20.54
CA ASP A 496 -22.35 14.67 20.64
C ASP A 496 -20.88 14.21 20.48
N ARG A 497 -20.64 12.93 20.19
CA ARG A 497 -19.27 12.40 20.05
C ARG A 497 -18.95 12.10 18.58
N TYR A 498 -18.11 12.94 17.99
CA TYR A 498 -17.51 12.71 16.68
C TYR A 498 -16.15 12.05 16.83
N HIS A 499 -15.82 11.13 15.94
CA HIS A 499 -14.50 10.48 15.89
C HIS A 499 -13.57 11.20 14.93
N ASP A 500 -12.29 11.26 15.30
CA ASP A 500 -11.15 11.60 14.43
C ASP A 500 -10.22 10.40 14.21
N THR A 501 -10.28 9.39 15.06
CA THR A 501 -9.48 8.17 14.97
C THR A 501 -9.67 7.44 13.64
N ILE A 502 -8.57 6.88 13.14
CA ILE A 502 -8.48 6.05 11.94
C ILE A 502 -8.21 4.61 12.37
N GLU A 503 -9.13 3.71 12.02
CA GLU A 503 -9.00 2.28 12.30
C GLU A 503 -8.67 1.50 11.04
N ARG A 504 -7.77 0.53 11.16
CA ARG A 504 -7.35 -0.36 10.07
C ARG A 504 -7.68 -1.81 10.39
N TYR A 505 -8.35 -2.48 9.45
CA TYR A 505 -8.63 -3.92 9.49
C TYR A 505 -7.64 -4.70 8.64
N CYS A 506 -7.17 -5.82 9.20
CA CYS A 506 -6.35 -6.81 8.54
C CYS A 506 -7.15 -8.12 8.44
N GLU A 507 -7.45 -8.57 7.21
CA GLU A 507 -8.26 -9.77 6.98
C GLU A 507 -7.52 -11.04 7.44
N GLU A 508 -6.20 -11.09 7.25
CA GLU A 508 -5.37 -12.27 7.57
C GLU A 508 -5.38 -12.58 9.08
N SER A 509 -5.44 -11.55 9.92
CA SER A 509 -5.47 -11.68 11.38
C SER A 509 -6.85 -11.49 11.98
N ASP A 510 -7.86 -11.16 11.16
CA ASP A 510 -9.21 -10.74 11.57
C ASP A 510 -9.15 -9.78 12.77
N SER A 511 -8.47 -8.65 12.60
CA SER A 511 -8.23 -7.72 13.71
C SER A 511 -8.18 -6.27 13.28
N TRP A 512 -8.67 -5.39 14.16
CA TRP A 512 -8.60 -3.94 14.02
C TRP A 512 -7.49 -3.34 14.88
N GLU A 513 -6.91 -2.24 14.41
CA GLU A 513 -5.96 -1.40 15.15
C GLU A 513 -6.17 0.08 14.82
N ILE A 514 -5.91 0.97 15.78
CA ILE A 514 -5.93 2.42 15.54
C ILE A 514 -4.57 2.84 14.99
N VAL A 515 -4.55 3.48 13.82
CA VAL A 515 -3.32 3.80 13.07
C VAL A 515 -3.02 5.29 12.93
N GLY A 516 -3.93 6.16 13.36
CA GLY A 516 -3.78 7.60 13.28
C GLY A 516 -5.08 8.33 13.61
N GLU A 517 -5.07 9.64 13.39
CA GLU A 517 -6.19 10.54 13.67
C GLU A 517 -6.33 11.54 12.50
N MET A 518 -7.56 11.96 12.24
CA MET A 518 -7.90 13.02 11.29
C MET A 518 -7.61 14.39 11.90
N PRO A 519 -7.36 15.43 11.08
CA PRO A 519 -7.16 16.79 11.59
C PRO A 519 -8.37 17.37 12.31
N THR A 520 -9.56 16.81 12.07
CA THR A 520 -10.82 17.26 12.66
C THR A 520 -11.76 16.08 12.79
N SER A 521 -12.32 15.88 13.99
CA SER A 521 -13.36 14.89 14.26
C SER A 521 -14.63 15.24 13.49
N ARG A 522 -15.15 14.29 12.70
CA ARG A 522 -16.32 14.54 11.83
C ARG A 522 -17.06 13.25 11.48
N SER A 523 -18.35 13.36 11.22
CA SER A 523 -19.18 12.30 10.63
C SER A 523 -19.59 12.70 9.21
N TRP A 524 -20.28 11.80 8.49
CA TRP A 524 -20.82 12.09 7.16
C TRP A 524 -19.82 12.53 6.09
N LEU A 525 -18.53 12.35 6.37
CA LEU A 525 -17.47 12.45 5.38
C LEU A 525 -17.54 11.26 4.43
N SER A 526 -17.15 11.49 3.20
CA SER A 526 -16.88 10.39 2.27
C SER A 526 -15.38 10.14 2.17
N CYS A 527 -15.00 8.87 2.06
CA CYS A 527 -13.62 8.43 1.90
C CYS A 527 -13.47 7.56 0.66
N VAL A 528 -12.39 7.74 -0.09
CA VAL A 528 -12.01 6.88 -1.23
C VAL A 528 -10.50 6.75 -1.29
N SER A 529 -10.00 5.63 -1.84
CA SER A 529 -8.59 5.51 -2.17
C SER A 529 -8.30 6.14 -3.53
N LEU A 530 -7.15 6.82 -3.65
CA LEU A 530 -6.72 7.48 -4.87
C LEU A 530 -5.20 7.41 -4.99
N GLN A 531 -4.70 7.16 -6.20
CA GLN A 531 -3.28 7.28 -6.48
C GLN A 531 -2.94 8.73 -6.85
N LEU A 532 -2.17 9.40 -5.99
CA LEU A 532 -1.67 10.76 -6.23
C LEU A 532 -0.18 10.74 -6.56
N ARG A 533 0.28 11.73 -7.34
CA ARG A 533 1.71 11.99 -7.48
C ARG A 533 2.22 12.61 -6.19
N LYS A 534 3.35 12.10 -5.69
CA LYS A 534 4.13 12.74 -4.63
C LYS A 534 4.62 14.07 -5.19
N ASP A 535 4.47 15.14 -4.42
CA ASP A 535 5.09 16.41 -4.79
C ASP A 535 6.60 16.17 -4.85
N SER A 536 7.17 16.19 -6.05
CA SER A 536 8.61 16.34 -6.20
C SER A 536 8.97 17.61 -5.45
N HIS A 537 9.77 17.49 -4.38
CA HIS A 537 10.27 18.61 -3.59
C HIS A 537 10.52 19.80 -4.51
N ALA A 538 9.93 20.95 -4.11
CA ALA A 538 10.03 22.22 -4.79
C ALA A 538 11.46 22.51 -5.27
N GLY A 539 11.76 22.13 -6.52
CA GLY A 539 12.76 22.80 -7.32
C GLY A 539 12.18 24.17 -7.63
N SER A 540 12.58 25.17 -6.83
CA SER A 540 12.49 26.60 -7.11
C SER A 540 11.60 26.97 -8.30
N ARG A 541 10.33 27.32 -8.04
CA ARG A 541 9.63 28.22 -8.95
C ARG A 541 10.50 29.48 -9.09
N PRO A 542 10.89 29.93 -10.29
CA PRO A 542 11.51 31.23 -10.43
C PRO A 542 10.47 32.25 -9.95
N GLY A 543 10.76 32.92 -8.84
CA GLY A 543 9.92 33.98 -8.34
C GLY A 543 9.75 35.03 -9.43
N THR A 544 8.50 35.25 -9.83
CA THR A 544 8.09 36.47 -10.51
C THR A 544 8.47 37.64 -9.61
N ALA A 545 9.53 38.36 -9.98
CA ALA A 545 9.89 39.62 -9.37
C ALA A 545 8.73 40.60 -9.58
N LEU A 546 7.98 40.87 -8.52
CA LEU A 546 7.13 42.05 -8.43
C LEU A 546 8.06 43.22 -8.13
N GLU A 547 8.29 44.04 -9.14
CA GLU A 547 8.78 45.40 -8.98
C GLU A 547 7.79 46.17 -8.10
N THR A 548 8.20 46.49 -6.88
CA THR A 548 7.60 47.56 -6.10
C THR A 548 8.69 48.54 -5.73
N GLU A 549 8.81 49.58 -6.55
CA GLU A 549 9.42 50.85 -6.20
C GLU A 549 8.71 51.44 -4.98
N PHE A 550 9.45 51.89 -3.97
CA PHE A 550 9.05 53.02 -3.13
C PHE A 550 10.30 53.80 -2.65
N PRO A 551 10.17 55.11 -2.41
CA PRO A 551 11.23 56.07 -2.63
C PRO A 551 12.11 56.33 -1.40
N VAL A 552 13.22 56.99 -1.72
CA VAL A 552 14.17 57.66 -0.83
C VAL A 552 13.47 58.72 0.03
N ASP A 553 13.73 58.66 1.34
CA ASP A 553 14.17 59.80 2.17
C ASP A 553 14.97 59.29 3.38
#